data_AF-A0A183JMR8-F1
#
_entry.id   AF-A0A183JMR8-F1
#
_cell.length_a   1.000
_cell.length_b   1.000
_cell.length_c   1.000
_cell.angle_alpha   90.00
_cell.angle_beta   90.00
_cell.angle_gamma   90.00
#
_symmetry.space_group_name_H-M   'P 1'
#
loop_
_entity.id
_entity.type
_entity.pdbx_description
1 polymer ?
#
loop_
_entity_poly.entity_id
_entity_poly.type
_entity_poly.pdbx_seq_one_letter_code
_entity_poly.pdbx_strand_id
1 'polypeptide(L)'
;AEEVIRSRLNSGDESAELYCSLGDVTNDRQHYLKAWEVSGCKSARAMRSLAVTYMYTDKDYQKAIECFQKSLEINTMQVNVWFTFGCCCLQAKDFVKAENAFRSCVRLDPDVSSTYF
;
A
#
# COMPACT_ATOMS: atom_id res chain seq x y z
N ALA A 1 13.58 -15.02 -9.26
CA ALA A 1 12.78 -13.80 -9.51
C ALA A 1 13.58 -12.53 -9.19
N GLU A 2 14.22 -12.47 -8.02
CA GLU A 2 15.05 -11.33 -7.60
C GLU A 2 16.19 -10.97 -8.59
N GLU A 3 17.00 -11.95 -9.00
CA GLU A 3 18.14 -11.71 -9.91
C GLU A 3 17.74 -11.07 -11.24
N VAL A 4 16.58 -11.46 -11.77
CA VAL A 4 16.04 -10.90 -13.03
C VAL A 4 15.66 -9.43 -12.83
N ILE A 5 15.04 -9.09 -11.69
CA ILE A 5 14.66 -7.71 -11.37
C ILE A 5 15.92 -6.85 -11.18
N ARG A 6 16.92 -7.35 -10.46
CA ARG A 6 18.22 -6.66 -10.28
C ARG A 6 18.95 -6.48 -11.60
N SER A 7 18.95 -7.49 -12.47
CA SER A 7 19.55 -7.39 -13.81
C SER A 7 18.88 -6.32 -14.66
N ARG A 8 17.56 -6.17 -14.60
CA ARG A 8 16.82 -5.11 -15.30
C ARG A 8 17.12 -3.72 -14.75
N LEU A 9 17.16 -3.56 -13.42
CA LEU A 9 17.59 -2.32 -12.77
C LEU A 9 19.00 -1.92 -13.22
N ASN A 10 19.93 -2.89 -13.25
CA ASN A 10 21.31 -2.65 -13.71
C ASN A 10 21.39 -2.33 -15.21
N SER A 11 20.39 -2.71 -16.02
CA SER A 11 20.32 -2.36 -17.44
C SER A 11 19.78 -0.96 -17.72
N GLY A 12 19.46 -0.19 -16.67
CA GLY A 12 19.02 1.21 -16.75
C GLY A 12 17.50 1.41 -16.65
N ASP A 13 16.73 0.34 -16.46
CA ASP A 13 15.29 0.44 -16.21
C ASP A 13 15.04 0.69 -14.72
N GLU A 14 15.18 1.94 -14.29
CA GLU A 14 14.84 2.39 -12.94
C GLU A 14 13.35 2.75 -12.85
N SER A 15 12.46 1.78 -13.06
CA SER A 15 11.03 2.01 -12.93
C SER A 15 10.52 1.67 -11.52
N ALA A 16 9.55 2.45 -11.04
CA ALA A 16 8.95 2.25 -9.72
C ALA A 16 8.32 0.85 -9.57
N GLU A 17 7.83 0.26 -10.66
CA GLU A 17 7.26 -1.08 -10.67
C GLU A 17 8.30 -2.18 -10.40
N LEU A 18 9.52 -2.03 -10.93
CA LEU A 18 10.63 -2.94 -10.66
C LEU A 18 11.04 -2.88 -9.19
N TYR A 19 11.15 -1.68 -8.62
CA TYR A 19 11.42 -1.52 -7.20
C TYR A 19 10.29 -2.06 -6.31
N CYS A 20 9.02 -1.85 -6.67
CA CYS A 20 7.91 -2.50 -5.95
C CYS A 20 8.01 -4.03 -6.02
N SER A 21 8.27 -4.58 -7.21
CA SER A 21 8.40 -6.03 -7.39
C SER A 21 9.60 -6.59 -6.62
N LEU A 22 10.69 -5.83 -6.52
CA LEU A 22 11.85 -6.19 -5.71
C LEU A 22 11.50 -6.18 -4.22
N GLY A 23 10.76 -5.17 -3.76
CA GLY A 23 10.22 -5.13 -2.40
C GLY A 23 9.31 -6.30 -2.09
N ASP A 24 8.44 -6.69 -3.02
CA ASP A 24 7.52 -7.82 -2.84
C ASP A 24 8.27 -9.16 -2.69
N VAL A 25 9.40 -9.33 -3.40
CA VAL A 25 10.23 -10.56 -3.35
C VAL A 25 11.17 -10.58 -2.13
N THR A 26 11.74 -9.43 -1.78
CA THR A 26 12.73 -9.32 -0.69
C THR A 26 12.09 -9.04 0.67
N ASN A 27 10.82 -8.63 0.67
CA ASN A 27 10.09 -8.11 1.83
C ASN A 27 10.81 -6.92 2.51
N ASP A 28 11.64 -6.20 1.78
CA ASP A 28 12.37 -5.04 2.27
C ASP A 28 11.70 -3.73 1.83
N ARG A 29 11.28 -2.96 2.83
CA ARG A 29 10.59 -1.68 2.67
C ARG A 29 11.41 -0.61 1.98
N GLN A 30 12.75 -0.68 2.02
CA GLN A 30 13.61 0.28 1.36
C GLN A 30 13.35 0.32 -0.15
N HIS A 31 13.00 -0.82 -0.75
CA HIS A 31 12.64 -0.88 -2.15
C HIS A 31 11.32 -0.14 -2.44
N TYR A 32 10.34 -0.18 -1.54
CA TYR A 32 9.12 0.62 -1.71
C TYR A 32 9.37 2.12 -1.56
N LEU A 33 10.25 2.53 -0.64
CA LEU A 33 10.68 3.93 -0.53
C LEU A 33 11.39 4.39 -1.80
N LYS A 34 12.27 3.56 -2.34
CA LYS A 34 12.94 3.86 -3.61
C LYS A 34 11.95 3.94 -4.77
N ALA A 35 10.99 3.00 -4.84
CA ALA A 35 9.91 3.05 -5.83
C ALA A 35 9.10 4.35 -5.73
N TRP A 36 8.84 4.81 -4.52
CA TRP A 36 8.13 6.07 -4.26
C TRP A 36 8.92 7.28 -4.79
N GLU A 37 10.20 7.39 -4.44
CA GLU A 37 11.08 8.46 -4.91
C GLU A 37 11.20 8.50 -6.43
N VAL A 38 11.49 7.35 -7.04
CA VAL A 38 11.70 7.20 -8.49
C VAL A 38 10.41 7.48 -9.26
N SER A 39 9.24 7.19 -8.67
CA SER A 39 7.95 7.56 -9.26
C SER A 39 7.63 9.06 -9.17
N GLY A 40 8.47 9.86 -8.50
CA GLY A 40 8.17 11.26 -8.21
C GLY A 40 6.98 11.42 -7.26
N CYS A 41 6.87 10.54 -6.26
CA CYS A 41 5.77 10.52 -5.28
C CYS A 41 4.38 10.27 -5.90
N LYS A 42 4.29 9.40 -6.91
CA LYS A 42 3.04 9.10 -7.65
C LYS A 42 2.67 7.62 -7.67
N SER A 43 3.47 6.75 -7.07
CA SER A 43 3.17 5.31 -7.04
C SER A 43 2.24 4.95 -5.87
N ALA A 44 0.95 4.76 -6.17
CA ALA A 44 -0.01 4.24 -5.19
C ALA A 44 0.41 2.84 -4.68
N ARG A 45 0.91 1.99 -5.58
CA ARG A 45 1.39 0.65 -5.23
C ARG A 45 2.52 0.69 -4.20
N ALA A 46 3.49 1.58 -4.38
CA ALA A 46 4.62 1.73 -3.46
C ALA A 46 4.13 2.07 -2.04
N MET A 47 3.25 3.07 -1.92
CA MET A 47 2.73 3.49 -0.62
C MET A 47 1.82 2.44 0.01
N ARG A 48 1.01 1.74 -0.78
CA ARG A 48 0.19 0.62 -0.31
C ARG A 48 1.05 -0.51 0.25
N SER A 49 2.07 -0.95 -0.51
CA SER A 49 2.96 -2.02 -0.05
C SER A 49 3.74 -1.61 1.20
N LEU A 50 4.24 -0.36 1.24
CA LEU A 50 4.91 0.19 2.41
C LEU A 50 3.98 0.24 3.64
N ALA A 51 2.71 0.62 3.46
CA ALA A 51 1.71 0.62 4.52
C ALA A 51 1.49 -0.77 5.11
N VAL A 52 1.36 -1.77 4.23
CA VAL A 52 1.20 -3.18 4.61
C VAL A 52 2.42 -3.66 5.41
N THR A 53 3.64 -3.31 5.00
CA THR A 53 4.85 -3.63 5.76
C THR A 53 4.87 -2.96 7.14
N TYR A 54 4.52 -1.68 7.24
CA TYR A 54 4.42 -1.02 8.54
C TYR A 54 3.36 -1.66 9.45
N MET A 55 2.23 -2.07 8.89
CA MET A 55 1.13 -2.65 9.65
C MET A 55 1.46 -4.06 10.18
N TYR A 56 2.02 -4.94 9.34
CA TYR A 56 2.23 -6.35 9.71
C TYR A 56 3.62 -6.62 10.30
N THR A 57 4.67 -5.99 9.78
CA THR A 57 6.06 -6.23 10.21
C THR A 57 6.41 -5.37 11.41
N ASP A 58 6.22 -4.06 11.29
CA ASP A 58 6.66 -3.10 12.32
C ASP A 58 5.59 -2.88 13.41
N LYS A 59 4.33 -3.25 13.12
CA LYS A 59 3.14 -2.92 13.92
C LYS A 59 3.02 -1.43 14.22
N ASP A 60 3.56 -0.59 13.35
CA ASP A 60 3.49 0.86 13.41
C ASP A 60 2.25 1.32 12.65
N TYR A 61 1.10 1.24 13.32
CA TYR A 61 -0.19 1.56 12.71
C TYR A 61 -0.30 3.02 12.28
N GLN A 62 0.42 3.93 12.95
CA GLN A 62 0.37 5.35 12.61
C GLN A 62 1.08 5.63 11.28
N LYS A 63 2.28 5.07 11.07
CA LYS A 63 2.97 5.17 9.77
C LYS A 63 2.22 4.41 8.68
N ALA A 64 1.63 3.27 9.00
CA ALA A 64 0.80 2.53 8.06
C ALA A 64 -0.40 3.38 7.58
N ILE A 65 -1.10 4.07 8.50
CA ILE A 65 -2.20 4.98 8.19
C ILE A 65 -1.74 6.08 7.23
N GLU A 66 -0.63 6.76 7.51
CA GLU A 66 -0.09 7.81 6.62
C GLU A 66 0.22 7.27 5.22
N CYS A 67 0.78 6.06 5.15
CA CYS A 67 1.10 5.42 3.88
C CYS A 67 -0.16 5.01 3.10
N PHE A 68 -1.17 4.46 3.77
CA PHE A 68 -2.45 4.15 3.16
C PHE A 68 -3.15 5.39 2.62
N GLN A 69 -3.16 6.48 3.39
CA GLN A 69 -3.75 7.75 2.94
C GLN A 69 -3.10 8.25 1.66
N LYS A 70 -1.76 8.30 1.60
CA LYS A 70 -1.04 8.68 0.37
C LYS A 70 -1.35 7.78 -0.81
N SER A 71 -1.45 6.46 -0.60
CA SER A 71 -1.87 5.54 -1.65
C SER A 71 -3.28 5.86 -2.18
N LEU A 72 -4.21 6.13 -1.27
CA LEU A 72 -5.61 6.39 -1.59
C LEU A 72 -5.82 7.79 -2.19
N GLU A 73 -4.99 8.78 -1.84
CA GLU A 73 -4.94 10.10 -2.49
C GLU A 73 -4.57 9.99 -3.97
N ILE A 74 -3.66 9.08 -4.31
CA ILE A 74 -3.25 8.84 -5.70
C ILE A 74 -4.29 8.02 -6.46
N ASN A 75 -4.79 6.95 -5.85
CA ASN A 75 -5.78 6.08 -6.46
C ASN A 75 -6.82 5.66 -5.43
N THR A 76 -7.97 6.33 -5.50
CA THR A 76 -9.13 6.09 -4.63
C THR A 76 -9.92 4.85 -4.99
N MET A 77 -9.73 4.24 -6.17
CA MET A 77 -10.52 3.10 -6.67
C MET A 77 -10.02 1.74 -6.15
N GLN A 78 -9.15 1.73 -5.15
CA GLN A 78 -8.56 0.52 -4.59
C GLN A 78 -9.41 -0.02 -3.42
N VAL A 79 -10.47 -0.79 -3.71
CA VAL A 79 -11.43 -1.32 -2.72
C VAL A 79 -10.73 -2.10 -1.59
N ASN A 80 -9.83 -3.01 -1.97
CA ASN A 80 -9.03 -3.80 -1.02
C ASN A 80 -8.15 -2.93 -0.09
N VAL A 81 -7.69 -1.77 -0.56
CA VAL A 81 -6.90 -0.82 0.24
C VAL A 81 -7.77 -0.10 1.24
N TRP A 82 -8.97 0.32 0.85
CA TRP A 82 -9.93 0.91 1.79
C TRP A 82 -10.27 -0.05 2.93
N PHE A 83 -10.50 -1.33 2.62
CA PHE A 83 -10.74 -2.35 3.64
C PHE A 83 -9.53 -2.51 4.57
N THR A 84 -8.34 -2.69 4.02
CA THR A 84 -7.10 -2.88 4.80
C THR A 84 -6.77 -1.65 5.64
N PHE A 85 -6.99 -0.45 5.10
CA PHE A 85 -6.86 0.82 5.81
C PHE A 85 -7.83 0.90 6.98
N GLY A 86 -9.09 0.49 6.78
CA GLY A 86 -10.08 0.39 7.85
C GLY A 86 -9.63 -0.53 8.98
N CYS A 87 -9.12 -1.72 8.65
CA CYS A 87 -8.54 -2.64 9.63
C CYS A 87 -7.34 -2.01 10.37
N CYS A 88 -6.46 -1.30 9.67
CA CYS A 88 -5.33 -0.58 10.27
C CYS A 88 -5.81 0.48 11.27
N CYS A 89 -6.82 1.26 10.91
CA CYS A 89 -7.43 2.26 11.79
C CYS A 89 -8.07 1.63 13.03
N LEU A 90 -8.72 0.47 12.90
CA LEU A 90 -9.24 -0.27 14.06
C LEU A 90 -8.12 -0.68 15.02
N GLN A 91 -6.99 -1.19 14.51
CA GLN A 91 -5.83 -1.53 15.34
C GLN A 91 -5.23 -0.29 16.02
N ALA A 92 -5.22 0.85 15.33
CA ALA A 92 -4.83 2.14 15.89
C ALA A 92 -5.87 2.76 16.84
N LYS A 93 -7.05 2.14 17.01
CA LYS A 93 -8.21 2.67 17.75
C LYS A 93 -8.76 4.00 17.21
N ASP A 94 -8.48 4.31 15.94
CA ASP A 94 -9.08 5.44 15.22
C ASP A 94 -10.38 4.98 14.56
N PHE A 95 -11.42 4.82 15.39
CA PHE A 95 -12.71 4.29 14.96
C PHE A 95 -13.40 5.17 13.90
N VAL A 96 -13.19 6.49 13.96
CA VAL A 96 -13.77 7.44 13.00
C VAL A 96 -13.18 7.24 11.62
N LYS A 97 -11.85 7.10 11.49
CA LYS A 97 -11.25 6.79 10.18
C LYS A 97 -11.60 5.38 9.71
N ALA A 98 -11.68 4.41 10.61
CA ALA A 98 -12.07 3.06 10.26
C ALA A 98 -13.47 3.01 9.63
N GLU A 99 -14.46 3.65 10.26
CA GLU A 99 -15.82 3.74 9.73
C GLU A 99 -15.84 4.39 8.34
N ASN A 100 -15.15 5.52 8.17
CA ASN A 100 -15.07 6.22 6.89
C ASN A 100 -14.40 5.37 5.79
N ALA A 101 -13.40 4.57 6.15
CA ALA A 101 -12.73 3.67 5.24
C ALA A 101 -13.68 2.55 4.77
N PHE A 102 -14.38 1.88 5.69
CA PHE A 102 -15.34 0.83 5.34
C PHE A 102 -16.53 1.38 4.54
N ARG A 103 -17.05 2.56 4.89
CA ARG A 103 -18.08 3.24 4.09
C ARG A 103 -17.60 3.54 2.67
N SER A 104 -16.32 3.86 2.50
CA SER A 104 -15.74 4.07 1.17
C SER A 104 -15.59 2.77 0.39
N CYS A 105 -15.26 1.66 1.07
CA CYS A 105 -15.24 0.33 0.50
C CYS A 105 -16.60 -0.05 -0.11
N VAL A 106 -17.67 0.01 0.69
CA VAL A 106 -19.06 -0.31 0.26
C VAL A 106 -19.56 0.66 -0.82
N ARG A 107 -19.15 1.93 -0.78
CA ARG A 107 -19.52 2.90 -1.82
C ARG A 107 -18.89 2.59 -3.18
N LEU A 108 -17.63 2.12 -3.19
CA LEU A 108 -16.91 1.79 -4.42
C LEU A 108 -17.36 0.45 -5.00
N ASP A 109 -17.66 -0.50 -4.13
CA ASP A 109 -18.17 -1.81 -4.50
C ASP A 109 -19.26 -2.22 -3.51
N PRO A 110 -20.55 -2.06 -3.86
CA PRO A 110 -21.65 -2.46 -2.99
C PRO A 110 -21.69 -3.96 -2.69
N ASP A 111 -21.20 -4.80 -3.61
CA ASP A 111 -21.17 -6.26 -3.45
C ASP A 111 -20.04 -6.71 -2.51
N VAL A 112 -19.07 -5.81 -2.24
CA VAL A 112 -17.98 -6.07 -1.30
C VAL A 112 -18.47 -6.49 0.08
N SER A 113 -19.68 -6.05 0.46
CA SER A 113 -20.29 -6.44 1.73
C SER A 113 -20.40 -7.95 1.85
N SER A 114 -20.81 -8.63 0.78
CA SER A 114 -20.98 -10.09 0.76
C SER A 114 -19.66 -10.86 0.80
N THR A 115 -18.54 -10.20 0.48
CA THR A 115 -17.21 -10.81 0.44
C THR A 115 -16.49 -10.71 1.78
N TYR A 116 -16.67 -9.61 2.50
CA TYR A 116 -15.92 -9.32 3.74
C TYR A 116 -16.76 -9.40 5.03
N PHE A 117 -18.09 -9.40 4.94
CA PHE A 117 -19.00 -9.44 6.09
C PHE A 117 -20.00 -10.59 5.96
#